data_AF-A0A967GU98-F1
#
_entry.id   AF-A0A967GU98-F1
#
_cell.length_a   1.000
_cell.length_b   1.000
_cell.length_c   1.000
_cell.angle_alpha   90.00
_cell.angle_beta   90.00
_cell.angle_gamma   90.00
#
_symmetry.space_group_name_H-M   'P 1'
#
loop_
_entity.id
_entity.type
_entity.pdbx_description
1 polymer ?
#
loop_
_entity_poly.entity_id
_entity_poly.type
_entity_poly.pdbx_seq_one_letter_code
_entity_poly.pdbx_strand_id
1 'polypeptide(L)'
;MRIVSGLSAVALLLGISFLQLACGDANADDKKKAAKTESKAPAQPTKPVKKTDEEWRKQLTPEQYYILRKHGTERAWGKAYEEFKKQGEGTYYCVGCDAELFTSREKFDARCGWPAFFDASKHENVKTLRDFSAGMIRVEVRCNVCDGHLGHVFEGEGFNTPTDQRYCINGKV
;
A
#
# COMPACT_ATOMS: atom_id res chain seq x y z
N MET A 1 -7.57 -18.53 30.47
CA MET A 1 -7.73 -18.91 31.90
C MET A 1 -9.01 -19.70 32.07
N ARG A 2 -8.93 -21.02 32.31
CA ARG A 2 -9.97 -21.88 32.89
C ARG A 2 -9.37 -23.23 33.26
N ILE A 3 -9.42 -23.53 34.56
CA ILE A 3 -9.14 -24.80 35.26
C ILE A 3 -10.46 -25.60 35.21
N VAL A 4 -10.57 -26.94 35.17
CA VAL A 4 -10.50 -28.02 36.19
C VAL A 4 -10.82 -29.33 35.42
N SER A 5 -10.60 -30.59 35.81
CA SER A 5 -10.28 -31.31 37.05
C SER A 5 -10.03 -32.77 36.64
N GLY A 6 -9.09 -33.46 37.29
CA GLY A 6 -8.79 -34.88 37.02
C GLY A 6 -9.79 -35.85 37.66
N LEU A 7 -9.75 -37.10 37.19
CA LEU A 7 -10.15 -38.28 37.96
C LEU A 7 -9.31 -39.48 37.49
N SER A 8 -8.75 -40.19 38.46
CA SER A 8 -7.89 -41.37 38.31
C SER A 8 -8.73 -42.63 38.47
N ALA A 9 -8.51 -43.66 37.66
CA ALA A 9 -8.90 -45.03 37.98
C ALA A 9 -7.95 -46.03 37.31
N VAL A 10 -7.36 -46.87 38.16
CA VAL A 10 -6.37 -47.91 37.89
C VAL A 10 -7.04 -49.19 37.42
N ALA A 11 -6.45 -49.89 36.44
CA ALA A 11 -6.59 -51.35 36.35
C ALA A 11 -5.36 -51.98 35.67
N LEU A 12 -4.72 -52.88 36.41
CA LEU A 12 -3.65 -53.81 36.06
C LEU A 12 -3.85 -54.51 34.70
N LEU A 13 -2.76 -54.84 34.01
CA LEU A 13 -2.27 -56.23 33.82
C LEU A 13 -1.10 -56.28 32.82
N LEU A 14 0.01 -56.90 33.29
CA LEU A 14 0.93 -57.82 32.59
C LEU A 14 1.49 -57.46 31.19
N GLY A 15 2.83 -57.46 31.07
CA GLY A 15 3.47 -57.92 29.83
C GLY A 15 4.73 -57.19 29.39
N ILE A 16 5.89 -57.76 29.75
CA ILE A 16 7.06 -58.04 28.90
C ILE A 16 7.59 -56.91 27.99
N SER A 17 8.81 -56.51 28.32
CA SER A 17 9.76 -55.75 27.51
C SER A 17 9.87 -56.24 26.05
N PHE A 18 9.60 -55.36 25.09
CA PHE A 18 10.36 -55.32 23.84
C PHE A 18 10.48 -53.86 23.38
N LEU A 19 11.71 -53.37 23.48
CA LEU A 19 12.18 -52.12 22.90
C LEU A 19 12.21 -52.31 21.38
N GLN A 20 11.28 -51.71 20.65
CA GLN A 20 11.41 -51.50 19.21
C GLN A 20 11.02 -50.07 18.87
N LEU A 21 12.08 -49.30 18.60
CA LEU A 21 12.10 -48.15 17.71
C LEU A 21 11.29 -48.49 16.44
N ALA A 22 10.25 -47.72 16.20
CA ALA A 22 9.74 -47.47 14.86
C ALA A 22 9.64 -45.94 14.71
N CYS A 23 10.78 -45.31 14.40
CA CYS A 23 10.77 -44.03 13.71
C CYS A 23 10.15 -44.30 12.33
N GLY A 24 8.93 -43.80 12.12
CA GLY A 24 8.40 -43.65 10.77
C GLY A 24 9.17 -42.52 10.09
N ASP A 25 10.07 -42.88 9.17
CA ASP A 25 10.72 -41.96 8.25
C ASP A 25 9.68 -41.37 7.29
N ALA A 26 9.07 -40.25 7.66
CA ALA A 26 8.50 -39.33 6.68
C ALA A 26 9.66 -38.55 6.05
N ASN A 27 10.23 -39.15 5.00
CA ASN A 27 11.25 -38.51 4.18
C ASN A 27 10.74 -37.22 3.56
N ALA A 28 11.67 -36.28 3.49
CA ALA A 28 11.59 -34.97 2.88
C ALA A 28 11.04 -35.04 1.45
N ASP A 29 9.85 -34.44 1.20
CA ASP A 29 9.49 -33.90 -0.12
C ASP A 29 8.27 -32.95 -0.12
N ASP A 30 7.58 -32.71 1.01
CA ASP A 30 6.38 -31.84 1.04
C ASP A 30 6.62 -30.35 1.35
N LYS A 31 7.86 -29.87 1.39
CA LYS A 31 8.18 -28.44 1.64
C LYS A 31 8.52 -27.63 0.38
N LYS A 32 7.90 -27.93 -0.77
CA LYS A 32 8.16 -27.19 -2.01
C LYS A 32 6.91 -26.88 -2.84
N LYS A 33 6.02 -25.99 -2.33
CA LYS A 33 5.33 -24.96 -3.14
C LYS A 33 4.40 -24.07 -2.30
N ALA A 34 4.95 -23.30 -1.35
CA ALA A 34 4.36 -21.98 -1.12
C ALA A 34 4.85 -21.11 -2.28
N ALA A 35 4.05 -21.06 -3.36
CA ALA A 35 4.32 -20.21 -4.50
C ALA A 35 4.43 -18.75 -4.01
N LYS A 36 5.66 -18.24 -3.97
CA LYS A 36 5.91 -16.80 -3.99
C LYS A 36 5.35 -16.32 -5.33
N THR A 37 4.15 -15.75 -5.31
CA THR A 37 3.68 -14.92 -6.41
C THR A 37 4.52 -13.65 -6.38
N GLU A 38 5.63 -13.65 -7.11
CA GLU A 38 6.33 -12.42 -7.46
C GLU A 38 5.32 -11.58 -8.26
N SER A 39 4.75 -10.56 -7.62
CA SER A 39 3.83 -9.65 -8.31
C SER A 39 4.64 -8.85 -9.32
N LYS A 40 4.54 -9.23 -10.59
CA LYS A 40 5.11 -8.47 -11.70
C LYS A 40 4.55 -7.03 -11.67
N ALA A 41 5.44 -6.04 -11.79
CA ALA A 41 5.05 -4.63 -11.88
C ALA A 41 4.04 -4.40 -13.02
N PRO A 42 3.07 -3.49 -12.87
CA PRO A 42 2.13 -3.15 -13.93
C PRO A 42 2.84 -2.64 -15.19
N ALA A 43 2.27 -2.95 -16.36
CA ALA A 43 2.73 -2.39 -17.62
C ALA A 43 2.52 -0.87 -17.61
N GLN A 44 3.57 -0.11 -17.90
CA GLN A 44 3.52 1.35 -17.85
C GLN A 44 2.76 1.91 -19.07
N PRO A 45 1.86 2.89 -18.87
CA PRO A 45 1.11 3.49 -19.98
C PRO A 45 2.05 4.28 -20.91
N THR A 46 1.91 4.07 -22.22
CA THR A 46 2.74 4.73 -23.24
C THR A 46 2.06 5.95 -23.88
N LYS A 47 0.79 6.20 -23.55
CA LYS A 47 -0.02 7.29 -24.07
C LYS A 47 -0.88 7.89 -22.95
N PRO A 48 -1.27 9.17 -23.06
CA PRO A 48 -2.24 9.76 -22.14
C PRO A 48 -3.54 8.95 -22.10
N VAL A 49 -4.04 8.67 -20.89
CA VAL A 49 -5.26 7.91 -20.67
C VAL A 49 -6.44 8.85 -20.62
N LYS A 50 -7.37 8.69 -21.57
CA LYS A 50 -8.65 9.41 -21.61
C LYS A 50 -9.78 8.39 -21.52
N LYS A 51 -10.67 8.59 -20.56
CA LYS A 51 -11.87 7.78 -20.31
C LYS A 51 -13.04 8.68 -19.99
N THR A 52 -14.23 8.23 -20.33
CA THR A 52 -15.50 8.85 -19.97
C THR A 52 -15.76 8.76 -18.47
N ASP A 53 -16.70 9.58 -17.99
CA ASP A 53 -17.11 9.55 -16.58
C ASP A 53 -17.66 8.18 -16.16
N GLU A 54 -18.42 7.54 -17.04
CA GLU A 54 -19.01 6.23 -16.81
C GLU A 54 -17.95 5.13 -16.72
N GLU A 55 -16.95 5.14 -17.60
CA GLU A 55 -15.82 4.21 -17.53
C GLU A 55 -15.02 4.38 -16.23
N TRP A 56 -14.80 5.63 -15.79
CA TRP A 56 -14.14 5.87 -14.51
C TRP A 56 -14.95 5.34 -13.33
N ARG A 57 -16.28 5.55 -13.31
CA ARG A 57 -17.16 5.03 -12.26
C ARG A 57 -17.26 3.51 -12.26
N LYS A 58 -17.10 2.86 -13.41
CA LYS A 58 -17.05 1.40 -13.53
C LYS A 58 -15.72 0.81 -13.02
N GLN A 59 -14.61 1.49 -13.28
CA GLN A 59 -13.28 1.01 -12.88
C GLN A 59 -12.96 1.28 -11.40
N LEU A 60 -13.33 2.46 -10.89
CA LEU A 60 -12.89 2.94 -9.59
C LEU A 60 -13.95 2.69 -8.53
N THR A 61 -13.52 2.45 -7.30
CA THR A 61 -14.44 2.53 -6.15
C THR A 61 -15.02 3.95 -6.04
N PRO A 62 -16.20 4.14 -5.41
CA PRO A 62 -16.79 5.46 -5.27
C PRO A 62 -15.85 6.50 -4.62
N GLU A 63 -15.05 6.06 -3.66
CA GLU A 63 -14.08 6.91 -2.97
C GLU A 63 -12.87 7.26 -3.85
N GLN A 64 -12.31 6.28 -4.56
CA GLN A 64 -11.24 6.52 -5.54
C GLN A 64 -11.70 7.48 -6.63
N TYR A 65 -12.91 7.29 -7.14
CA TYR A 65 -13.49 8.18 -8.14
C TYR A 65 -13.66 9.61 -7.58
N TYR A 66 -14.17 9.74 -6.34
CA TYR A 66 -14.31 11.03 -5.69
C TYR A 66 -12.96 11.75 -5.52
N ILE A 67 -11.94 11.06 -5.04
CA ILE A 67 -10.61 11.65 -4.87
C ILE A 67 -9.99 11.96 -6.25
N LEU A 68 -9.81 10.94 -7.09
CA LEU A 68 -9.07 11.03 -8.35
C LEU A 68 -9.74 11.95 -9.39
N ARG A 69 -11.08 11.96 -9.47
CA ARG A 69 -11.83 12.66 -10.54
C ARG A 69 -12.64 13.85 -10.07
N LYS A 70 -12.94 13.97 -8.76
CA LYS A 70 -13.66 15.11 -8.19
C LYS A 70 -12.80 15.96 -7.25
N HIS A 71 -11.47 15.77 -7.28
CA HIS A 71 -10.51 16.52 -6.46
C HIS A 71 -10.84 16.42 -4.96
N GLY A 72 -11.40 15.29 -4.56
CA GLY A 72 -11.70 14.99 -3.17
C GLY A 72 -10.43 14.73 -2.38
N THR A 73 -10.54 14.77 -1.06
CA THR A 73 -9.46 14.41 -0.14
C THR A 73 -9.98 13.37 0.84
N GLU A 74 -9.26 12.27 1.00
CA GLU A 74 -9.60 11.27 2.01
C GLU A 74 -9.37 11.80 3.42
N ARG A 75 -10.02 11.18 4.40
CA ARG A 75 -9.83 11.56 5.80
C ARG A 75 -8.39 11.26 6.26
N ALA A 76 -7.78 12.25 6.90
CA ALA A 76 -6.48 12.10 7.55
C ALA A 76 -6.47 10.95 8.58
N TRP A 77 -5.31 10.33 8.76
CA TRP A 77 -5.08 9.27 9.74
C TRP A 77 -5.96 8.03 9.50
N GLY A 78 -6.34 7.80 8.24
CA GLY A 78 -7.12 6.63 7.84
C GLY A 78 -6.28 5.36 7.69
N LYS A 79 -6.95 4.25 7.35
CA LYS A 79 -6.33 2.94 7.15
C LYS A 79 -5.20 2.96 6.10
N ALA A 80 -5.39 3.70 5.01
CA ALA A 80 -4.37 3.82 3.95
C ALA A 80 -3.06 4.43 4.48
N TYR A 81 -3.16 5.41 5.38
CA TYR A 81 -1.99 5.99 6.04
C TYR A 81 -1.32 5.01 7.02
N GLU A 82 -2.11 4.26 7.80
CA GLU A 82 -1.56 3.22 8.68
C GLU A 82 -0.83 2.12 7.90
N GLU A 83 -1.39 1.70 6.77
CA GLU A 83 -0.79 0.71 5.87
C GLU A 83 0.48 1.28 5.23
N PHE A 84 0.44 2.52 4.73
CA PHE A 84 1.60 3.22 4.19
C PHE A 84 2.80 3.22 5.17
N LYS A 85 2.56 3.48 6.46
CA LYS A 85 3.65 3.44 7.45
C LYS A 85 4.26 2.05 7.65
N LYS A 86 3.46 0.99 7.47
CA LYS A 86 3.91 -0.42 7.64
C LYS A 86 4.54 -1.00 6.38
N GLN A 87 4.33 -0.38 5.22
CA GLN A 87 4.92 -0.80 3.95
C GLN A 87 6.43 -0.58 3.92
N GLY A 88 7.15 -1.60 3.45
CA GLY A 88 8.58 -1.58 3.18
C GLY A 88 8.90 -1.08 1.78
N GLU A 89 9.92 -1.67 1.15
CA GLU A 89 10.35 -1.28 -0.19
C GLU A 89 9.28 -1.56 -1.26
N GLY A 90 9.09 -0.63 -2.19
CA GLY A 90 8.09 -0.77 -3.23
C GLY A 90 7.90 0.46 -4.11
N THR A 91 6.96 0.34 -5.04
CA THR A 91 6.58 1.38 -6.01
C THR A 91 5.09 1.64 -5.89
N TYR A 92 4.71 2.92 -5.94
CA TYR A 92 3.35 3.41 -5.86
C TYR A 92 2.86 3.81 -7.25
N TYR A 93 1.76 3.20 -7.68
CA TYR A 93 1.18 3.39 -9.01
C TYR A 93 -0.15 4.12 -8.92
N CYS A 94 -0.45 4.94 -9.93
CA CYS A 94 -1.75 5.60 -10.05
C CYS A 94 -2.87 4.57 -10.19
N VAL A 95 -3.86 4.61 -9.32
CA VAL A 95 -4.99 3.66 -9.33
C VAL A 95 -5.84 3.71 -10.61
N GLY A 96 -5.77 4.84 -11.33
CA GLY A 96 -6.55 5.05 -12.55
C GLY A 96 -5.90 4.49 -13.82
N CYS A 97 -4.57 4.47 -13.89
CA CYS A 97 -3.84 4.18 -15.13
C CYS A 97 -2.55 3.38 -14.98
N ASP A 98 -2.23 2.94 -13.77
CA ASP A 98 -1.05 2.13 -13.44
C ASP A 98 0.30 2.81 -13.71
N ALA A 99 0.30 4.12 -14.02
CA ALA A 99 1.52 4.91 -14.13
C ALA A 99 2.26 4.92 -12.79
N GLU A 100 3.56 4.63 -12.81
CA GLU A 100 4.44 4.78 -11.66
C GLU A 100 4.51 6.26 -11.25
N LEU A 101 4.26 6.54 -9.97
CA LEU A 101 4.24 7.90 -9.42
C LEU A 101 5.38 8.15 -8.42
N PHE A 102 5.55 7.23 -7.47
CA PHE A 102 6.48 7.36 -6.35
C PHE A 102 7.14 6.02 -6.03
N THR A 103 8.28 6.03 -5.34
CA THR A 103 8.85 4.82 -4.72
C THR A 103 9.06 4.99 -3.23
N SER A 104 9.30 3.87 -2.55
CA SER A 104 9.69 3.86 -1.14
C SER A 104 11.02 4.56 -0.86
N ARG A 105 11.85 4.86 -1.88
CA ARG A 105 13.11 5.59 -1.70
C ARG A 105 12.86 7.06 -1.37
N GLU A 106 11.79 7.64 -1.93
CA GLU A 106 11.38 9.01 -1.68
C GLU A 106 10.42 9.14 -0.49
N LYS A 107 9.97 8.02 0.07
CA LYS A 107 9.00 7.94 1.16
C LYS A 107 9.60 8.38 2.50
N PHE A 108 8.83 9.17 3.26
CA PHE A 108 9.17 9.51 4.64
C PHE A 108 7.92 9.71 5.51
N ASP A 109 8.08 9.74 6.84
CA ASP A 109 6.98 10.03 7.78
C ASP A 109 6.94 11.53 8.11
N ALA A 110 6.15 12.28 7.34
CA ALA A 110 5.89 13.69 7.60
C ALA A 110 4.88 13.94 8.74
N ARG A 111 4.23 12.89 9.27
CA ARG A 111 3.16 12.99 10.28
C ARG A 111 2.01 13.93 9.87
N CYS A 112 1.77 14.08 8.57
CA CYS A 112 0.67 14.92 8.06
C CYS A 112 -0.68 14.19 8.03
N GLY A 113 -0.71 12.87 8.25
CA GLY A 113 -1.94 12.06 8.25
C GLY A 113 -2.27 11.41 6.89
N TRP A 114 -1.41 11.61 5.88
CA TRP A 114 -1.48 11.00 4.55
C TRP A 114 -0.08 10.52 4.13
N PRO A 115 0.03 9.62 3.13
CA PRO A 115 1.29 9.29 2.49
C PRO A 115 2.11 10.53 2.11
N ALA A 116 3.42 10.46 2.37
CA ALA A 116 4.35 11.55 2.13
C ALA A 116 5.61 11.08 1.41
N PHE A 117 5.99 11.83 0.37
CA PHE A 117 7.22 11.64 -0.39
C PHE A 117 7.95 12.97 -0.54
N PHE A 118 9.28 12.96 -0.57
CA PHE A 118 10.04 14.20 -0.80
C PHE A 118 10.27 14.48 -2.29
N ASP A 119 10.05 13.51 -3.16
CA ASP A 119 10.12 13.68 -4.61
C ASP A 119 9.22 12.65 -5.32
N ALA A 120 8.89 12.91 -6.58
CA ALA A 120 8.27 11.94 -7.48
C ALA A 120 9.34 10.97 -8.02
N SER A 121 9.01 9.68 -8.20
CA SER A 121 9.98 8.74 -8.77
C SER A 121 10.25 9.00 -10.25
N LYS A 122 9.23 9.52 -10.95
CA LYS A 122 9.28 9.91 -12.36
C LYS A 122 8.55 11.24 -12.54
N HIS A 123 9.31 12.32 -12.66
CA HIS A 123 8.74 13.66 -12.90
C HIS A 123 7.87 13.73 -14.16
N GLU A 124 8.05 12.85 -15.15
CA GLU A 124 7.19 12.80 -16.34
C GLU A 124 5.75 12.30 -16.06
N ASN A 125 5.54 11.52 -14.99
CA ASN A 125 4.25 10.96 -14.63
C ASN A 125 3.49 11.80 -13.60
N VAL A 126 4.13 12.80 -13.00
CA VAL A 126 3.57 13.68 -11.97
C VAL A 126 3.67 15.12 -12.43
N LYS A 127 2.55 15.85 -12.42
CA LYS A 127 2.52 17.28 -12.71
C LYS A 127 1.92 18.07 -11.56
N THR A 128 2.30 19.34 -11.50
CA THR A 128 1.84 20.27 -10.47
C THR A 128 1.02 21.41 -11.08
N LEU A 129 -0.04 21.83 -10.39
CA LEU A 129 -0.91 22.94 -10.81
C LEU A 129 -1.19 23.86 -9.62
N ARG A 130 -1.29 25.17 -9.84
CA ARG A 130 -1.74 26.08 -8.78
C ARG A 130 -3.22 25.83 -8.47
N ASP A 131 -3.51 25.69 -7.19
CA ASP A 131 -4.84 25.47 -6.64
C ASP A 131 -5.23 26.64 -5.74
N PHE A 132 -6.36 27.28 -6.06
CA PHE A 132 -6.92 28.43 -5.35
C PHE A 132 -8.18 28.06 -4.54
N SER A 133 -8.50 26.77 -4.45
CA SER A 133 -9.66 26.29 -3.70
C SER A 133 -9.52 26.56 -2.20
N ALA A 134 -10.66 26.58 -1.51
CA ALA A 134 -10.74 26.83 -0.06
C ALA A 134 -10.08 28.15 0.42
N GLY A 135 -9.91 29.13 -0.47
CA GLY A 135 -9.34 30.44 -0.13
C GLY A 135 -7.83 30.42 0.17
N MET A 136 -7.14 29.34 -0.21
CA MET A 136 -5.69 29.17 -0.01
C MET A 136 -4.99 29.04 -1.36
N ILE A 137 -3.71 29.41 -1.42
CA ILE A 137 -2.85 29.11 -2.58
C ILE A 137 -2.06 27.86 -2.24
N ARG A 138 -2.33 26.77 -2.95
CA ARG A 138 -1.64 25.48 -2.83
C ARG A 138 -1.13 25.03 -4.18
N VAL A 139 -0.31 23.99 -4.19
CA VAL A 139 0.16 23.34 -5.42
C VAL A 139 -0.42 21.94 -5.46
N GLU A 140 -1.45 21.74 -6.29
CA GLU A 140 -2.06 20.44 -6.53
C GLU A 140 -1.11 19.54 -7.30
N VAL A 141 -1.06 18.26 -6.92
CA VAL A 141 -0.33 17.21 -7.58
C VAL A 141 -1.31 16.32 -8.33
N ARG A 142 -1.05 16.09 -9.63
CA ARG A 142 -1.84 15.20 -10.48
C ARG A 142 -0.98 14.18 -11.21
N CYS A 143 -1.58 13.04 -11.55
CA CYS A 143 -1.00 12.13 -12.52
C CYS A 143 -0.99 12.81 -13.90
N ASN A 144 0.18 12.93 -14.51
CA ASN A 144 0.34 13.53 -15.84
C ASN A 144 -0.25 12.67 -16.96
N VAL A 145 -0.40 11.36 -16.73
CA VAL A 145 -0.91 10.41 -17.74
C VAL A 145 -2.44 10.44 -17.85
N CYS A 146 -3.17 10.41 -16.73
CA CYS A 146 -4.64 10.36 -16.72
C CYS A 146 -5.32 11.63 -16.19
N ASP A 147 -4.54 12.64 -15.81
CA ASP A 147 -5.01 13.88 -15.16
C ASP A 147 -5.78 13.67 -13.85
N GLY A 148 -5.52 12.55 -13.17
CA GLY A 148 -6.13 12.24 -11.88
C GLY A 148 -5.53 13.03 -10.73
N HIS A 149 -6.37 13.56 -9.83
CA HIS A 149 -5.95 14.22 -8.60
C HIS A 149 -5.28 13.24 -7.64
N LEU A 150 -4.11 13.61 -7.13
CA LEU A 150 -3.33 12.81 -6.20
C LEU A 150 -3.27 13.45 -4.81
N GLY A 151 -3.06 14.77 -4.74
CA GLY A 151 -2.93 15.50 -3.48
C GLY A 151 -2.30 16.87 -3.71
N HIS A 152 -1.40 17.27 -2.81
CA HIS A 152 -0.71 18.56 -2.87
C HIS A 152 0.77 18.42 -2.51
N VAL A 153 1.59 19.32 -3.04
CA VAL A 153 3.00 19.45 -2.66
C VAL A 153 3.22 20.75 -1.89
N PHE A 154 4.05 20.67 -0.86
CA PHE A 154 4.45 21.77 0.00
C PHE A 154 5.97 21.84 0.02
N GLU A 155 6.53 23.03 0.22
CA GLU A 155 7.98 23.26 0.25
C GLU A 155 8.32 24.22 1.40
N GLY A 156 9.55 24.14 1.91
CA GLY A 156 10.05 25.08 2.92
C GLY A 156 9.56 24.82 4.34
N GLU A 157 9.14 23.59 4.63
CA GLU A 157 8.68 23.18 5.97
C GLU A 157 9.84 22.75 6.88
N GLY A 158 11.06 22.64 6.35
CA GLY A 158 12.26 22.31 7.11
C GLY A 158 12.43 20.81 7.37
N PHE A 159 11.91 19.96 6.49
CA PHE A 159 12.16 18.53 6.55
C PHE A 159 13.62 18.23 6.20
N ASN A 160 14.23 17.28 6.93
CA ASN A 160 15.57 16.78 6.62
C ASN A 160 15.52 15.78 5.45
N THR A 161 15.01 16.24 4.31
CA THR A 161 14.94 15.49 3.05
C THR A 161 15.73 16.24 1.97
N PRO A 162 16.20 15.58 0.90
CA PRO A 162 17.06 16.22 -0.10
C PRO A 162 16.47 17.47 -0.77
N THR A 163 15.15 17.55 -0.87
CA THR A 163 14.43 18.61 -1.60
C THR A 163 13.72 19.61 -0.68
N ASP A 164 13.56 19.30 0.61
CA ASP A 164 12.63 19.99 1.53
C ASP A 164 11.20 20.15 0.96
N GLN A 165 10.81 19.22 0.08
CA GLN A 165 9.45 19.11 -0.44
C GLN A 165 8.70 18.01 0.30
N ARG A 166 7.38 18.18 0.34
CA ARG A 166 6.43 17.18 0.87
C ARG A 166 5.27 17.01 -0.09
N TYR A 167 5.37 16.00 -0.94
CA TYR A 167 4.25 15.46 -1.70
C TYR A 167 3.31 14.72 -0.74
N CYS A 168 2.23 15.39 -0.35
CA CYS A 168 1.18 14.89 0.52
C CYS A 168 0.07 14.29 -0.32
N ILE A 169 0.05 12.96 -0.44
CA ILE A 169 -0.73 12.23 -1.44
C ILE A 169 -1.83 11.42 -0.75
N ASN A 170 -3.04 11.42 -1.30
CA ASN A 170 -4.11 10.54 -0.84
C ASN A 170 -3.68 9.07 -1.05
N GLY A 171 -3.79 8.24 -0.01
CA GLY A 171 -3.31 6.84 -0.05
C GLY A 171 -4.23 5.86 -0.76
N LYS A 172 -5.35 6.33 -1.32
CA LYS A 172 -6.31 5.51 -2.06
C LYS A 172 -6.19 5.63 -3.58
N VAL A 173 -5.36 6.53 -4.11
CA VAL A 173 -5.30 6.89 -5.54
C VAL A 173 -3.93 6.82 -6.17
#